data_AF-A0A357I262-F1
#
_entry.id   AF-A0A357I262-F1
#
_cell.length_a   1.000
_cell.length_b   1.000
_cell.length_c   1.000
_cell.angle_alpha   90.00
_cell.angle_beta   90.00
_cell.angle_gamma   90.00
#
_symmetry.space_group_name_H-M   'P 1'
#
loop_
_entity.id
_entity.type
_entity.pdbx_description
1 polymer ?
#
loop_
_entity_poly.entity_id
_entity_poly.type
_entity_poly.pdbx_seq_one_letter_code
_entity_poly.pdbx_strand_id
1 'polypeptide(L)' 'MLSTILYIALALFALGFSIFIHELGHFIAAKKRGLIADRFSIGFG' A
#
# COMPACT_ATOMS: atom_id res chain seq x y z
N MET A 1 18.13 21.98 -2.55
CA MET A 1 17.18 21.90 -1.42
C MET A 1 15.78 21.53 -1.87
N LEU A 2 15.10 22.33 -2.71
CA LEU A 2 13.75 22.00 -3.20
C LEU A 2 13.68 20.67 -3.95
N SER A 3 14.61 20.43 -4.88
CA SER A 3 14.72 19.16 -5.62
C SER A 3 14.88 17.95 -4.69
N THR A 4 15.74 18.07 -3.66
CA THR A 4 15.95 17.02 -2.66
C THR A 4 14.66 16.70 -1.89
N ILE A 5 13.92 17.73 -1.46
CA ILE A 5 12.63 17.55 -0.77
C ILE A 5 11.62 16.86 -1.69
N LEU A 6 11.55 17.27 -2.97
CA LEU A 6 10.67 16.65 -3.96
C LEU A 6 11.03 15.19 -4.19
N TYR A 7 12.31 14.83 -4.29
CA TYR A 7 12.71 13.43 -4.46
C TYR A 7 12.39 12.57 -3.24
N ILE A 8 12.58 13.10 -2.03
CA ILE A 8 12.20 12.39 -0.79
C ILE A 8 10.68 12.17 -0.77
N ALA A 9 9.89 13.20 -1.08
CA ALA A 9 8.44 13.09 -1.14
C ALA A 9 7.99 12.06 -2.20
N LEU A 10 8.62 12.07 -3.38
CA LEU A 10 8.34 11.12 -4.45
C LEU A 10 8.68 9.68 -4.03
N ALA A 11 9.80 9.48 -3.34
CA ALA A 11 10.21 8.18 -2.84
C ALA A 11 9.22 7.63 -1.80
N LEU A 12 8.80 8.47 -0.84
CA LEU A 12 7.80 8.10 0.17
C LEU A 12 6.44 7.81 -0.47
N PHE A 13 6.01 8.61 -1.45
CA PHE A 13 4.77 8.39 -2.19
C PHE A 13 4.81 7.08 -2.99
N ALA A 14 5.89 6.84 -3.74
CA ALA A 14 6.04 5.64 -4.54
C ALA A 14 6.08 4.38 -3.66
N LEU A 15 6.82 4.42 -2.55
CA LEU A 15 6.90 3.29 -1.61
C LEU A 15 5.57 3.07 -0.90
N GLY A 16 4.92 4.14 -0.41
CA GLY A 16 3.59 4.05 0.22
C GLY A 16 2.52 3.53 -0.75
N PHE A 17 2.55 3.99 -2.00
CA PHE A 17 1.64 3.51 -3.04
C PHE A 17 1.90 2.04 -3.40
N SER A 18 3.17 1.62 -3.47
CA SER A 18 3.53 0.22 -3.68
C SER A 18 3.00 -0.69 -2.57
N ILE A 19 3.13 -0.28 -1.30
CA ILE A 19 2.59 -1.03 -0.15
C ILE A 19 1.06 -1.08 -0.22
N PHE A 20 0.42 0.03 -0.55
CA PHE A 20 -1.04 0.07 -0.72
C PHE A 20 -1.53 -0.96 -1.75
N ILE A 21 -0.90 -0.99 -2.94
CA ILE A 21 -1.27 -1.96 -3.98
C ILE A 21 -0.96 -3.40 -3.55
N HIS A 22 0.13 -3.63 -2.82
CA HIS A 22 0.50 -4.94 -2.28
C HIS A 22 -0.59 -5.49 -1.33
N GLU A 23 -0.95 -4.72 -0.31
CA GLU A 23 -1.98 -5.11 0.66
C GLU A 23 -3.36 -5.22 0.00
N LEU A 24 -3.66 -4.35 -0.98
CA LEU A 24 -4.91 -4.43 -1.72
C LEU A 24 -5.01 -5.75 -2.50
N GLY A 25 -3.89 -6.23 -3.04
CA GLY A 25 -3.79 -7.53 -3.68
C GLY A 25 -4.15 -8.67 -2.73
N HIS A 26 -3.59 -8.68 -1.52
CA HIS A 26 -3.92 -9.67 -0.48
C HIS A 26 -5.39 -9.62 -0.09
N PHE A 27 -5.93 -8.43 0.15
CA PHE A 27 -7.33 -8.25 0.52
C PHE A 27 -8.30 -8.77 -0.56
N ILE A 28 -8.05 -8.43 -1.82
CA ILE A 28 -8.84 -8.92 -2.95
C ILE A 28 -8.69 -10.44 -3.11
N ALA A 29 -7.48 -10.98 -2.97
CA ALA A 29 -7.23 -12.41 -3.05
C ALA A 29 -7.97 -13.17 -1.94
N ALA A 30 -7.95 -12.66 -0.71
CA ALA A 30 -8.66 -13.23 0.43
C ALA A 30 -10.17 -13.24 0.18
N LYS A 31 -10.74 -12.10 -0.25
CA LYS A 31 -12.17 -11.99 -0.57
C LYS A 31 -12.58 -12.92 -1.71
N LYS A 32 -11.76 -13.07 -2.74
CA LYS A 32 -12.00 -14.01 -3.86
C LYS A 32 -11.96 -15.47 -3.43
N ARG A 33 -11.23 -15.81 -2.36
CA ARG A 33 -11.15 -17.15 -1.78
C ARG A 33 -12.21 -17.42 -0.71
N GLY A 34 -13.07 -16.45 -0.41
CA GLY A 34 -14.10 -16.58 0.62
C GLY A 34 -13.56 -16.47 2.05
N LEU A 35 -12.35 -15.91 2.23
CA LEU A 35 -11.81 -15.62 3.56
C LEU A 35 -12.48 -14.38 4.15
N ILE A 36 -12.64 -14.35 5.47
CA ILE A 36 -13.18 -13.20 6.21
C ILE A 36 -12.08 -12.15 6.30
N ALA A 37 -12.22 -11.08 5.53
CA ALA A 37 -11.36 -9.90 5.58
C ALA A 37 -12.27 -8.68 5.80
N ASP A 38 -12.55 -8.36 7.07
CA ASP A 38 -13.53 -7.34 7.44
C ASP A 38 -13.02 -5.91 7.24
N ARG A 39 -11.70 -5.71 7.31
CA ARG A 39 -11.06 -4.40 7.19
C ARG A 39 -9.79 -4.49 6.35
N PHE A 40 -9.63 -3.50 5.50
CA PHE A 40 -8.39 -3.26 4.77
C PHE A 40 -7.41 -2.47 5.65
N SER A 41 -6.14 -2.87 5.65
CA SER A 41 -5.04 -2.21 6.38
C SER A 41 -3.92 -1.87 5.40
N ILE A 42 -3.15 -0.82 5.71
CA ILE A 42 -1.96 -0.42 4.95
C ILE A 42 -0.76 -0.48 5.90
N GLY A 43 0.25 -1.28 5.58
CA GLY A 43 1.44 -1.47 6.41
C GLY A 43 1.52 -2.89 6.95
N PHE A 44 1.17 -3.08 8.21
CA PHE A 44 1.12 -4.42 8.84
C PHE A 44 -0.33 -4.91 8.85
N GLY A 45 -0.74 -5.58 7.78
CA GLY A 45 -2.01 -6.31 7.65
C GLY A 45 -2.01 -7.63 8.40
#